data_AF-A0A2M9XKG2-F1
#
_entry.id   AF-A0A2M9XKG2-F1
#
_cell.length_a   1.000
_cell.length_b   1.000
_cell.length_c   1.000
_cell.angle_alpha   90.00
_cell.angle_beta   90.00
_cell.angle_gamma   90.00
#
_symmetry.space_group_name_H-M   'P 1'
#
loop_
_entity.id
_entity.type
_entity.pdbx_description
1 polymer ?
#
loop_
_entity_poly.entity_id
_entity_poly.type
_entity_poly.pdbx_seq_one_letter_code
_entity_poly.pdbx_strand_id
1 'polypeptide(L)'
;MILVNFENEKEISLPENSAPQSLLEISLSNSIPHTHACGGNARCSTCRVLVLENPSNLSEPEQKEKDLSQKKGFPEAVRLACQAKVLGDVRVRRIVLDDEDYNLTIPGSAETSGEEKEIAILFSDIRDFTGFSESHLPYDVIHILNRYFYKMGDIVLKHGGKIDKYIGDGLMALFGVEGGSPEEVCLSALRAAKEMELELYSLNEYLKSHFHTTFRIGVGVHYGTCILGQLGHPANMSYTAIGDSVNIASRIESKTKKAGTSVLISESLYEQIKERVLKGRTFSTQLKGKTGEYKLYEIREIRKKASVNAWEEARNALRRIILVRETGSWLKLVYHLSSLFNEKNEWIGLSAAESFRDFAKLPENGDLVQNYYQIKEAKETFVERSQVPISFADFLALAGAVAIEKSGGPRIAIESGRKDELINEVVQILPLGMQTQKDQLPCLQKMKLGVRDLVLISGARTIGWLGNESLTSNPYNFDNSYFHVLLKAGLEGPLLIPNDRELLKNDETRAMVLDYALDQSKFFEDFVSTYRKLTA
;
A
#
# COMPACT_ATOMS: atom_id res chain seq x y z
N MET A 1 -45.41 11.62 11.28
CA MET A 1 -44.22 10.76 11.07
C MET A 1 -43.97 10.69 9.59
N ILE A 2 -42.73 10.53 9.15
CA ILE A 2 -42.42 10.32 7.73
C ILE A 2 -42.36 8.82 7.45
N LEU A 3 -43.10 8.34 6.45
CA LEU A 3 -43.14 6.95 6.03
C LEU A 3 -42.28 6.71 4.79
N VAL A 4 -41.28 5.84 4.91
CA VAL A 4 -40.41 5.43 3.80
C VAL A 4 -40.67 3.95 3.49
N ASN A 5 -41.29 3.69 2.35
CA ASN A 5 -41.64 2.34 1.93
C ASN A 5 -40.63 1.82 0.89
N PHE A 6 -39.82 0.83 1.28
CA PHE A 6 -39.00 0.05 0.35
C PHE A 6 -39.84 -1.12 -0.16
N GLU A 7 -40.29 -1.01 -1.41
CA GLU A 7 -41.25 -1.93 -1.97
C GLU A 7 -40.74 -3.38 -1.97
N ASN A 8 -41.59 -4.31 -1.52
CA ASN A 8 -41.33 -5.74 -1.33
C ASN A 8 -40.30 -6.06 -0.22
N GLU A 9 -39.96 -5.08 0.62
CA GLU A 9 -39.00 -5.26 1.71
C GLU A 9 -39.60 -4.84 3.05
N LYS A 10 -39.60 -3.54 3.32
CA LYS A 10 -39.90 -3.00 4.65
C LYS A 10 -40.37 -1.55 4.56
N GLU A 11 -41.33 -1.22 5.42
CA GLU A 11 -41.75 0.16 5.65
C GLU A 11 -41.07 0.68 6.93
N ILE A 12 -40.53 1.89 6.85
CA ILE A 12 -39.76 2.52 7.92
C ILE A 12 -40.45 3.82 8.30
N SER A 13 -40.69 4.00 9.60
CA SER A 13 -41.24 5.24 10.16
C SER A 13 -40.12 6.10 10.75
N LEU A 14 -39.95 7.32 10.25
CA LEU A 14 -39.00 8.30 10.75
C LEU A 14 -39.71 9.37 11.60
N PRO A 15 -39.10 9.84 12.71
CA PRO A 15 -39.63 10.95 13.49
C PRO A 15 -39.68 12.24 12.66
N GLU A 16 -40.74 13.06 12.77
CA GLU A 16 -40.85 14.32 12.00
C GLU A 16 -39.75 15.35 12.31
N ASN A 17 -39.08 15.23 13.48
CA ASN A 17 -38.04 16.16 13.94
C ASN A 17 -36.61 15.64 13.69
N SER A 18 -36.40 14.52 12.98
CA SER A 18 -35.05 14.06 12.65
C SER A 18 -34.44 14.86 11.49
N ALA A 19 -33.12 15.03 11.50
CA ALA A 19 -32.41 15.61 10.37
C ALA A 19 -32.69 14.80 9.08
N PRO A 20 -32.83 15.43 7.90
CA PRO A 20 -33.07 14.71 6.65
C PRO A 20 -31.98 13.67 6.36
N GLN A 21 -32.37 12.41 6.31
CA GLN A 21 -31.49 11.28 6.01
C GLN A 21 -31.63 10.87 4.55
N SER A 22 -30.53 10.40 3.95
CA SER A 22 -30.54 9.78 2.64
C SER A 22 -31.26 8.43 2.66
N LEU A 23 -31.87 8.04 1.54
CA LEU A 23 -32.45 6.70 1.38
C LEU A 23 -31.44 5.58 1.66
N LEU A 24 -30.15 5.79 1.37
CA LEU A 24 -29.10 4.83 1.70
C LEU A 24 -28.92 4.68 3.22
N GLU A 25 -28.79 5.78 3.96
CA GLU A 25 -28.67 5.75 5.43
C GLU A 25 -29.89 5.09 6.07
N ILE A 26 -31.09 5.41 5.59
CA ILE A 26 -32.34 4.83 6.08
C ILE A 26 -32.36 3.32 5.83
N SER A 27 -31.99 2.85 4.64
CA SER A 27 -31.93 1.43 4.33
C SER A 27 -30.92 0.67 5.20
N LEU A 28 -29.68 1.15 5.30
CA LEU A 28 -28.61 0.47 6.05
C LEU A 28 -28.88 0.44 7.56
N SER A 29 -29.35 1.54 8.14
CA SER A 29 -29.71 1.62 9.57
C SER A 29 -30.88 0.72 9.97
N ASN A 30 -31.71 0.33 9.00
CA ASN A 30 -32.87 -0.55 9.20
C ASN A 30 -32.64 -1.98 8.70
N SER A 31 -31.38 -2.34 8.45
CA SER A 31 -30.95 -3.67 7.99
C SER A 31 -31.54 -4.08 6.64
N ILE A 32 -31.81 -3.12 5.76
CA ILE A 32 -32.11 -3.36 4.35
C ILE A 32 -30.77 -3.34 3.60
N PRO A 33 -30.28 -4.47 3.08
CA PRO A 33 -29.05 -4.51 2.30
C PRO A 33 -29.17 -3.60 1.09
N HIS A 34 -28.24 -2.67 0.93
CA HIS A 34 -28.27 -1.71 -0.17
C HIS A 34 -26.88 -1.53 -0.73
N THR A 35 -26.67 -1.96 -1.97
CA THR A 35 -25.36 -1.91 -2.61
C THR A 35 -24.87 -0.46 -2.78
N HIS A 36 -23.67 -0.16 -2.29
CA HIS A 36 -23.10 1.19 -2.32
C HIS A 36 -21.59 1.16 -2.52
N ALA A 37 -21.16 0.65 -3.67
CA ALA A 37 -19.75 0.35 -3.98
C ALA A 37 -18.76 1.52 -3.77
N CYS A 38 -19.22 2.77 -3.87
CA CYS A 38 -18.38 3.96 -3.61
C CYS A 38 -18.50 4.54 -2.19
N GLY A 39 -19.09 3.80 -1.23
CA GLY A 39 -19.31 4.29 0.12
C GLY A 39 -20.37 5.40 0.24
N GLY A 40 -21.25 5.56 -0.76
CA GLY A 40 -22.29 6.60 -0.76
C GLY A 40 -21.88 7.95 -1.36
N ASN A 41 -20.74 8.04 -2.06
CA ASN A 41 -20.19 9.31 -2.57
C ASN A 41 -20.69 9.76 -3.96
N ALA A 42 -21.74 9.14 -4.50
CA ALA A 42 -22.25 9.36 -5.87
C ALA A 42 -21.22 9.15 -6.98
N ARG A 43 -20.20 8.30 -6.73
CA ARG A 43 -19.21 7.88 -7.72
C ARG A 43 -19.54 6.53 -8.38
N CYS A 44 -20.58 5.85 -7.94
CA CYS A 44 -21.10 4.61 -8.53
C CYS A 44 -22.62 4.69 -8.69
N SER A 45 -23.19 3.80 -9.50
CA SER A 45 -24.63 3.70 -9.71
C SER A 45 -25.27 2.48 -9.03
N THR A 46 -24.61 1.87 -8.04
CA THR A 46 -25.12 0.64 -7.42
C THR A 46 -26.23 0.89 -6.39
N CYS A 47 -26.27 2.09 -5.77
CA CYS A 47 -27.31 2.49 -4.83
C CYS A 47 -28.58 3.06 -5.51
N ARG A 48 -28.83 2.70 -6.77
CA ARG A 48 -29.96 3.26 -7.52
C ARG A 48 -31.28 2.73 -6.98
N VAL A 49 -32.23 3.66 -6.86
CA VAL A 49 -33.62 3.38 -6.53
C VAL A 49 -34.53 3.94 -7.60
N LEU A 50 -35.60 3.22 -7.88
CA LEU A 50 -36.73 3.69 -8.67
C LEU A 50 -37.74 4.31 -7.70
N VAL A 51 -38.04 5.59 -7.87
CA VAL A 51 -39.06 6.29 -7.08
C VAL A 51 -40.42 5.97 -7.70
N LEU A 52 -41.31 5.39 -6.89
CA LEU A 52 -42.63 4.92 -7.34
C LEU A 52 -43.72 5.94 -7.03
N GLU A 53 -43.68 6.53 -5.83
CA GLU A 53 -44.69 7.47 -5.35
C GLU A 53 -44.02 8.64 -4.62
N ASN A 54 -44.64 9.82 -4.71
CA ASN A 54 -44.24 11.07 -4.04
C ASN A 54 -42.78 11.52 -4.29
N PRO A 55 -42.31 11.65 -5.54
CA PRO A 55 -40.95 12.08 -5.84
C PRO A 55 -40.60 13.49 -5.32
N SER A 56 -41.61 14.36 -5.17
CA SER A 56 -41.45 15.70 -4.58
C SER A 56 -41.05 15.69 -3.11
N ASN A 57 -41.19 14.55 -2.42
CA ASN A 57 -40.80 14.38 -1.02
C ASN A 57 -39.34 13.94 -0.87
N LEU A 58 -38.57 13.92 -1.96
CA LEU A 58 -37.11 13.77 -1.94
C LEU A 58 -36.44 15.11 -2.22
N SER A 59 -35.25 15.30 -1.67
CA SER A 59 -34.43 16.47 -1.99
C SER A 59 -34.15 16.55 -3.49
N GLU A 60 -34.01 17.78 -3.97
CA GLU A 60 -33.53 18.05 -5.33
C GLU A 60 -32.19 17.33 -5.58
N PRO A 61 -31.98 16.78 -6.79
CA PRO A 61 -30.73 16.11 -7.12
C PRO A 61 -29.53 17.06 -6.96
N GLU A 62 -28.54 16.65 -6.16
CA GLU A 62 -27.27 17.36 -6.02
C GLU A 62 -26.45 17.30 -7.32
N GLN A 63 -25.45 18.17 -7.48
CA GLN A 63 -24.65 18.25 -8.72
C GLN A 63 -24.02 16.90 -9.09
N LYS A 64 -23.50 16.14 -8.11
CA LYS A 64 -22.90 14.82 -8.35
C LYS A 64 -23.91 13.81 -8.91
N GLU A 65 -25.14 13.84 -8.41
CA GLU A 65 -26.23 13.00 -8.91
C GLU A 65 -26.63 13.40 -10.33
N LYS A 66 -26.76 14.70 -10.60
CA LYS A 66 -27.08 15.24 -11.93
C LYS A 66 -26.03 14.83 -12.96
N ASP A 67 -24.76 15.01 -12.65
CA ASP A 67 -23.65 14.66 -13.54
C ASP A 67 -23.64 13.16 -13.86
N LEU A 68 -23.83 12.30 -12.85
CA LEU A 68 -23.86 10.86 -13.06
C LEU A 68 -25.09 10.42 -13.85
N SER A 69 -26.27 10.98 -13.51
CA SER A 69 -27.55 10.71 -14.18
C SER A 69 -27.51 11.06 -15.65
N GLN A 70 -27.04 12.27 -15.99
CA GLN A 70 -26.88 12.71 -17.38
C GLN A 70 -25.89 11.85 -18.14
N LYS A 71 -24.75 11.52 -17.53
CA LYS A 71 -23.70 10.70 -18.14
C LYS A 71 -24.14 9.26 -18.43
N LYS A 72 -25.04 8.70 -17.60
CA LYS A 72 -25.50 7.31 -17.70
C LYS A 72 -26.89 7.17 -18.33
N GLY A 73 -27.59 8.29 -18.58
CA GLY A 73 -28.93 8.29 -19.16
C GLY A 73 -29.97 7.68 -18.23
N PHE A 74 -29.97 8.05 -16.94
CA PHE A 74 -31.01 7.55 -16.03
C PHE A 74 -32.38 8.14 -16.38
N PRO A 75 -33.46 7.34 -16.30
CA PRO A 75 -34.82 7.88 -16.32
C PRO A 75 -35.05 8.85 -15.16
N GLU A 76 -35.98 9.80 -15.34
CA GLU A 76 -36.29 10.83 -14.32
C GLU A 76 -36.72 10.24 -12.97
N ALA A 77 -37.42 9.10 -12.99
CA ALA A 77 -37.85 8.39 -11.78
C ALA A 77 -36.71 7.66 -11.05
N VAL A 78 -35.49 7.60 -11.60
CA VAL A 78 -34.36 6.91 -10.98
C VAL A 78 -33.47 7.90 -10.23
N ARG A 79 -33.26 7.64 -8.94
CA ARG A 79 -32.43 8.46 -8.04
C ARG A 79 -31.27 7.64 -7.48
N LEU A 80 -30.23 8.33 -7.01
CA LEU A 80 -29.18 7.73 -6.19
C LEU A 80 -29.59 7.77 -4.72
N ALA A 81 -29.75 6.61 -4.08
CA ALA A 81 -30.20 6.55 -2.70
C ALA A 81 -29.26 7.26 -1.72
N CYS A 82 -27.96 7.33 -2.03
CA CYS A 82 -26.98 8.05 -1.20
C CYS A 82 -27.08 9.57 -1.29
N GLN A 83 -27.81 10.13 -2.26
CA GLN A 83 -27.96 11.58 -2.45
C GLN A 83 -29.41 12.05 -2.22
N ALA A 84 -30.39 11.17 -2.46
CA ALA A 84 -31.80 11.47 -2.26
C ALA A 84 -32.15 11.47 -0.76
N LYS A 85 -32.23 12.67 -0.16
CA LYS A 85 -32.67 12.85 1.22
C LYS A 85 -34.19 12.85 1.29
N VAL A 86 -34.74 12.17 2.29
CA VAL A 86 -36.17 12.08 2.52
C VAL A 86 -36.66 13.33 3.27
N LEU A 87 -37.66 14.00 2.69
CA LEU A 87 -38.32 15.20 3.23
C LEU A 87 -39.78 14.96 3.61
N GLY A 88 -40.36 13.84 3.19
CA GLY A 88 -41.74 13.44 3.45
C GLY A 88 -41.99 12.00 2.98
N ASP A 89 -43.24 11.55 3.01
CA ASP A 89 -43.59 10.15 2.71
C ASP A 89 -43.20 9.77 1.29
N VAL A 90 -42.50 8.65 1.11
CA VAL A 90 -41.99 8.22 -0.20
C VAL A 90 -42.01 6.71 -0.33
N ARG A 91 -42.32 6.22 -1.55
CA ARG A 91 -42.22 4.81 -1.91
C ARG A 91 -41.16 4.62 -2.98
N VAL A 92 -40.20 3.74 -2.71
CA VAL A 92 -39.08 3.45 -3.60
C VAL A 92 -38.88 1.94 -3.77
N ARG A 93 -38.35 1.53 -4.91
CA ARG A 93 -37.90 0.16 -5.19
C ARG A 93 -36.41 0.18 -5.46
N ARG A 94 -35.62 -0.68 -4.80
CA ARG A 94 -34.22 -0.87 -5.18
C ARG A 94 -34.16 -1.47 -6.59
N ILE A 95 -33.26 -0.98 -7.45
CA ILE A 95 -33.15 -1.46 -8.85
C ILE A 95 -32.27 -2.72 -8.96
N VAL A 96 -31.42 -2.93 -7.97
CA VAL A 96 -30.48 -4.05 -7.84
C VAL A 96 -31.08 -4.98 -6.78
N LEU A 97 -31.66 -6.12 -7.22
CA LEU A 97 -32.64 -6.90 -6.45
C LEU A 97 -32.35 -8.41 -6.33
N ASP A 98 -31.36 -8.97 -7.01
CA ASP A 98 -31.27 -10.44 -7.14
C ASP A 98 -30.39 -11.15 -6.08
N ASP A 99 -30.59 -12.46 -5.96
CA ASP A 99 -29.86 -13.34 -5.04
C ASP A 99 -28.35 -13.41 -5.38
N GLU A 100 -27.94 -13.08 -6.61
CA GLU A 100 -26.52 -12.97 -6.99
C GLU A 100 -25.90 -11.69 -6.40
N ASP A 101 -26.59 -10.56 -6.45
CA ASP A 101 -26.21 -9.31 -5.76
C ASP A 101 -26.18 -9.49 -4.23
N TYR A 102 -27.11 -10.28 -3.67
CA TYR A 102 -27.16 -10.64 -2.24
C TYR A 102 -25.97 -11.51 -1.82
N ASN A 103 -25.60 -12.53 -2.61
CA ASN A 103 -24.44 -13.38 -2.35
C ASN A 103 -23.10 -12.66 -2.56
N LEU A 104 -23.06 -11.61 -3.39
CA LEU A 104 -21.90 -10.72 -3.53
C LEU A 104 -21.74 -9.75 -2.35
N THR A 105 -22.78 -9.55 -1.53
CA THR A 105 -22.80 -8.56 -0.43
C THR A 105 -22.69 -9.16 0.98
N ILE A 106 -22.72 -10.49 1.15
CA ILE A 106 -22.39 -11.15 2.43
C ILE A 106 -21.44 -12.33 2.19
N PRO A 107 -20.15 -12.13 2.48
CA PRO A 107 -19.59 -12.79 3.67
C PRO A 107 -18.63 -11.87 4.44
N GLY A 108 -18.54 -12.06 5.75
CA GLY A 108 -17.85 -11.17 6.68
C GLY A 108 -16.44 -10.72 6.26
N SER A 109 -16.33 -9.51 5.75
CA SER A 109 -15.42 -8.44 6.18
C SER A 109 -15.63 -7.27 5.22
N ALA A 110 -15.44 -6.04 5.70
CA ALA A 110 -15.51 -4.82 4.91
C ALA A 110 -14.38 -4.69 3.85
N GLU A 111 -13.82 -5.80 3.38
CA GLU A 111 -12.59 -5.86 2.57
C GLU A 111 -12.85 -6.13 1.08
N THR A 112 -14.10 -6.42 0.68
CA THR A 112 -14.49 -6.61 -0.73
C THR A 112 -14.96 -5.32 -1.42
N SER A 113 -15.08 -4.21 -0.69
CA SER A 113 -15.32 -2.89 -1.29
C SER A 113 -14.00 -2.31 -1.79
N GLY A 114 -13.88 -2.05 -3.10
CA GLY A 114 -12.67 -1.47 -3.65
C GLY A 114 -12.29 -0.13 -3.00
N GLU A 115 -10.99 0.08 -2.78
CA GLU A 115 -10.39 1.30 -2.23
C GLU A 115 -10.19 2.33 -3.34
N GLU A 116 -10.69 3.55 -3.14
CA GLU A 116 -10.39 4.66 -4.06
C GLU A 116 -8.99 5.22 -3.78
N LYS A 117 -8.12 5.21 -4.79
CA LYS A 117 -6.72 5.62 -4.66
C LYS A 117 -6.21 6.33 -5.90
N GLU A 118 -5.34 7.31 -5.71
CA GLU A 118 -4.56 7.92 -6.78
C GLU A 118 -3.25 7.16 -6.98
N ILE A 119 -3.08 6.59 -8.16
CA ILE A 119 -1.93 5.74 -8.49
C ILE A 119 -1.38 6.07 -9.87
N ALA A 120 -0.15 5.64 -10.14
CA ALA A 120 0.39 5.66 -11.50
C ALA A 120 0.14 4.30 -12.16
N ILE A 121 -0.47 4.33 -13.35
CA ILE A 121 -0.81 3.16 -14.15
C ILE A 121 0.07 3.18 -15.38
N LEU A 122 0.79 2.08 -15.60
CA LEU A 122 1.68 1.87 -16.74
C LEU A 122 1.09 0.78 -17.64
N PHE A 123 0.99 1.07 -18.93
CA PHE A 123 0.76 0.09 -19.97
C PHE A 123 1.98 0.01 -20.88
N SER A 124 2.40 -1.20 -21.23
CA SER A 124 3.43 -1.46 -22.21
C SER A 124 2.94 -2.47 -23.23
N ASP A 125 3.31 -2.31 -24.49
CA ASP A 125 2.90 -3.17 -25.61
C ASP A 125 4.02 -3.30 -26.65
N ILE A 126 4.19 -4.48 -27.26
CA ILE A 126 5.24 -4.70 -28.27
C ILE A 126 4.74 -4.19 -29.63
N ARG A 127 5.57 -3.43 -30.32
CA ARG A 127 5.22 -2.89 -31.64
C ARG A 127 5.36 -3.93 -32.71
N ASP A 128 4.30 -4.02 -33.51
CA ASP A 128 4.22 -4.86 -34.70
C ASP A 128 4.44 -6.36 -34.36
N PHE A 129 4.09 -6.76 -33.13
CA PHE A 129 4.24 -8.14 -32.63
C PHE A 129 3.44 -9.17 -33.43
N THR A 130 2.27 -8.79 -33.96
CA THR A 130 1.46 -9.67 -34.80
C THR A 130 2.28 -10.26 -35.95
N GLY A 131 3.09 -9.45 -36.63
CA GLY A 131 3.95 -9.93 -37.72
C GLY A 131 5.02 -10.93 -37.24
N PHE A 132 5.53 -10.77 -36.02
CA PHE A 132 6.42 -11.77 -35.41
C PHE A 132 5.67 -13.07 -35.12
N SER A 133 4.48 -13.00 -34.53
CA SER A 133 3.68 -14.18 -34.19
C SER A 133 3.20 -14.98 -35.41
N GLU A 134 2.96 -14.32 -36.54
CA GLU A 134 2.56 -14.97 -37.81
C GLU A 134 3.73 -15.65 -38.52
N SER A 135 4.96 -15.19 -38.29
CA SER A 135 6.17 -15.68 -38.98
C SER A 135 6.95 -16.75 -38.21
N HIS A 136 6.52 -17.08 -36.98
CA HIS A 136 7.23 -17.99 -36.08
C HIS A 136 6.32 -19.09 -35.54
N LEU A 137 6.92 -20.21 -35.11
CA LEU A 137 6.16 -21.31 -34.51
C LEU A 137 5.60 -20.88 -33.14
N PRO A 138 4.42 -21.36 -32.73
CA PRO A 138 3.79 -20.96 -31.46
C PRO A 138 4.68 -21.15 -30.22
N TYR A 139 5.50 -22.20 -30.18
CA TYR A 139 6.43 -22.44 -29.07
C TYR A 139 7.55 -21.40 -29.00
N ASP A 140 8.05 -20.94 -30.14
CA ASP A 140 9.04 -19.87 -30.21
C ASP A 140 8.44 -18.54 -29.76
N VAL A 141 7.20 -18.27 -30.18
CA VAL A 141 6.44 -17.08 -29.79
C VAL A 141 6.24 -17.05 -28.27
N ILE A 142 5.80 -18.16 -27.67
CA ILE A 142 5.61 -18.28 -26.21
C ILE A 142 6.94 -18.12 -25.47
N HIS A 143 8.01 -18.77 -25.94
CA HIS A 143 9.35 -18.66 -25.34
C HIS A 143 9.83 -17.21 -25.29
N ILE A 144 9.69 -16.48 -26.40
CA ILE A 144 10.09 -15.07 -26.49
C ILE A 144 9.21 -14.17 -25.64
N LEU A 145 7.89 -14.37 -25.64
CA LEU A 145 6.97 -13.62 -24.78
C LEU A 145 7.31 -13.80 -23.30
N ASN A 146 7.57 -15.04 -22.86
CA ASN A 146 7.94 -15.31 -21.47
C ASN A 146 9.26 -14.64 -21.09
N ARG A 147 10.27 -14.64 -21.98
CA ARG A 147 11.53 -13.90 -21.74
C ARG A 147 11.30 -12.40 -21.65
N TYR A 148 10.47 -11.84 -22.53
CA TYR A 148 10.10 -10.43 -22.48
C TYR A 148 9.38 -10.10 -21.17
N PHE A 149 8.34 -10.83 -20.81
CA PHE A 149 7.55 -10.59 -19.60
C PHE A 149 8.36 -10.76 -18.32
N TYR A 150 9.30 -11.71 -18.28
CA TYR A 150 10.23 -11.86 -17.17
C TYR A 150 11.09 -10.60 -16.99
N LYS A 151 11.77 -10.15 -18.07
CA LYS A 151 12.64 -8.97 -18.03
C LYS A 151 11.90 -7.69 -17.69
N MET A 152 10.74 -7.48 -18.31
CA MET A 152 9.91 -6.30 -18.06
C MET A 152 9.29 -6.33 -16.66
N GLY A 153 8.88 -7.51 -16.20
CA GLY A 153 8.34 -7.73 -14.86
C GLY A 153 9.35 -7.42 -13.76
N ASP A 154 10.59 -7.91 -13.89
CA ASP A 154 11.68 -7.61 -12.94
C ASP A 154 11.88 -6.10 -12.76
N ILE A 155 11.80 -5.32 -13.84
CA ILE A 155 11.96 -3.87 -13.80
C ILE A 155 10.77 -3.21 -13.08
N VAL A 156 9.54 -3.63 -13.37
CA VAL A 156 8.35 -3.14 -12.68
C VAL A 156 8.49 -3.37 -11.16
N LEU A 157 8.83 -4.59 -10.75
CA LEU A 157 9.01 -4.96 -9.34
C LEU A 157 10.16 -4.19 -8.68
N LYS A 158 11.30 -4.05 -9.38
CA LYS A 158 12.47 -3.28 -8.90
C LYS A 158 12.15 -1.83 -8.57
N HIS A 159 11.23 -1.22 -9.30
CA HIS A 159 10.78 0.16 -9.05
C HIS A 159 9.56 0.26 -8.13
N GLY A 160 9.18 -0.83 -7.43
CA GLY A 160 8.07 -0.83 -6.49
C GLY A 160 6.69 -0.83 -7.15
N GLY A 161 6.61 -1.20 -8.43
CA GLY A 161 5.36 -1.45 -9.12
C GLY A 161 4.86 -2.87 -8.88
N LYS A 162 3.54 -3.05 -8.97
CA LYS A 162 2.87 -4.36 -8.97
C LYS A 162 2.39 -4.66 -10.38
N ILE A 163 2.73 -5.83 -10.90
CA ILE A 163 2.17 -6.31 -12.17
C ILE A 163 0.71 -6.68 -11.93
N ASP A 164 -0.20 -6.06 -12.67
CA ASP A 164 -1.63 -6.31 -12.56
C ASP A 164 -2.02 -7.49 -13.46
N LYS A 165 -1.73 -7.40 -14.76
CA LYS A 165 -1.91 -8.51 -15.70
C LYS A 165 -1.11 -8.34 -16.99
N TYR A 166 -0.92 -9.46 -17.68
CA TYR A 166 -0.45 -9.51 -19.07
C TYR A 166 -1.65 -9.50 -20.01
N ILE A 167 -1.57 -8.72 -21.10
CA ILE A 167 -2.67 -8.50 -22.05
C ILE A 167 -2.12 -8.70 -23.46
N GLY A 168 -2.31 -9.88 -24.04
CA GLY A 168 -1.68 -10.23 -25.31
C GLY A 168 -0.16 -10.25 -25.16
N ASP A 169 0.53 -9.40 -25.93
CA ASP A 169 1.97 -9.14 -25.86
C ASP A 169 2.36 -7.95 -24.97
N GLY A 170 1.36 -7.30 -24.36
CA GLY A 170 1.54 -6.19 -23.44
C GLY A 170 1.42 -6.56 -21.96
N LEU A 171 1.67 -5.58 -21.10
CA LEU A 171 1.46 -5.67 -19.65
C LEU A 171 0.86 -4.40 -19.08
N MET A 172 0.15 -4.56 -17.97
CA MET A 172 -0.35 -3.49 -17.12
C MET A 172 0.31 -3.57 -15.74
N ALA A 173 0.80 -2.44 -15.24
CA ALA A 173 1.42 -2.33 -13.94
C ALA A 173 0.88 -1.12 -13.15
N LEU A 174 0.82 -1.28 -11.82
CA LEU A 174 0.28 -0.32 -10.88
C LEU A 174 1.37 0.12 -9.90
N PHE A 175 1.52 1.42 -9.71
CA PHE A 175 2.49 2.01 -8.79
C PHE A 175 1.75 2.85 -7.74
N GLY A 176 2.16 2.73 -6.48
CA GLY A 176 1.49 3.42 -5.36
C GLY A 176 0.34 2.63 -4.71
N VAL A 177 0.19 1.34 -5.04
CA VAL A 177 -0.80 0.44 -4.40
C VAL A 177 -0.59 0.38 -2.88
N GLU A 178 0.66 0.27 -2.43
CA GLU A 178 1.06 0.28 -1.00
C GLU A 178 1.24 1.70 -0.43
N GLY A 179 0.84 2.75 -1.17
CA GLY A 179 1.08 4.14 -0.80
C GLY A 179 2.39 4.73 -1.36
N GLY A 180 2.72 5.96 -0.94
CA GLY A 180 3.83 6.76 -1.45
C GLY A 180 3.39 8.18 -1.80
N SER A 181 4.32 9.14 -1.86
CA SER A 181 3.96 10.49 -2.29
C SER A 181 3.64 10.53 -3.80
N PRO A 182 2.77 11.43 -4.28
CA PRO A 182 2.47 11.55 -5.72
C PRO A 182 3.72 11.71 -6.60
N GLU A 183 4.70 12.51 -6.18
CA GLU A 183 5.98 12.69 -6.88
C GLU A 183 6.73 11.34 -7.01
N GLU A 184 6.83 10.56 -5.92
CA GLU A 184 7.52 9.26 -5.90
C GLU A 184 6.86 8.22 -6.77
N VAL A 185 5.54 8.08 -6.64
CA VAL A 185 4.75 7.11 -7.40
C VAL A 185 4.92 7.37 -8.89
N CYS A 186 4.82 8.64 -9.31
CA CYS A 186 5.02 9.05 -10.69
C CYS A 186 6.46 8.83 -11.18
N LEU A 187 7.46 9.16 -10.35
CA LEU A 187 8.87 8.95 -10.69
C LEU A 187 9.24 7.48 -10.80
N SER A 188 8.72 6.63 -9.92
CA SER A 188 8.96 5.18 -9.95
C SER A 188 8.37 4.56 -11.22
N ALA A 189 7.13 4.92 -11.58
CA ALA A 189 6.53 4.46 -12.83
C ALA A 189 7.30 4.95 -14.07
N LEU A 190 7.74 6.20 -14.09
CA LEU A 190 8.54 6.74 -15.19
C LEU A 190 9.93 6.09 -15.29
N ARG A 191 10.60 5.82 -14.15
CA ARG A 191 11.88 5.10 -14.10
C ARG A 191 11.74 3.69 -14.63
N ALA A 192 10.68 2.97 -14.23
CA ALA A 192 10.36 1.66 -14.78
C ALA A 192 10.19 1.73 -16.30
N ALA A 193 9.37 2.66 -16.81
CA ALA A 193 9.16 2.84 -18.25
C ALA A 193 10.49 3.09 -19.01
N LYS A 194 11.39 3.90 -18.45
CA LYS A 194 12.70 4.19 -19.07
C LYS A 194 13.68 3.04 -18.97
N GLU A 195 13.66 2.29 -17.88
CA GLU A 195 14.52 1.11 -17.74
C GLU A 195 14.03 -0.06 -18.61
N MET A 196 12.71 -0.20 -18.83
CA MET A 196 12.13 -1.15 -19.79
C MET A 196 12.62 -0.88 -21.22
N GLU A 197 12.71 0.40 -21.62
CA GLU A 197 13.30 0.80 -22.90
C GLU A 197 14.77 0.37 -23.00
N LEU A 198 15.55 0.52 -21.92
CA LEU A 198 16.95 0.11 -21.87
C LEU A 198 17.14 -1.41 -21.92
N GLU A 199 16.39 -2.17 -21.12
CA GLU A 199 16.49 -3.63 -21.07
C GLU A 199 16.05 -4.28 -22.39
N LEU A 200 15.14 -3.64 -23.13
CA LEU A 200 14.75 -4.10 -24.46
C LEU A 200 15.94 -4.12 -25.43
N TYR A 201 16.92 -3.22 -25.30
CA TYR A 201 18.15 -3.29 -26.11
C TYR A 201 18.91 -4.59 -25.85
N SER A 202 19.05 -5.00 -24.59
CA SER A 202 19.69 -6.26 -24.24
C SER A 202 18.91 -7.48 -24.74
N LEU A 203 17.58 -7.45 -24.68
CA LEU A 203 16.74 -8.51 -25.25
C LEU A 203 16.84 -8.56 -26.79
N ASN A 204 16.97 -7.40 -27.44
CA ASN A 204 17.08 -7.31 -28.89
C ASN A 204 18.38 -7.93 -29.43
N GLU A 205 19.48 -7.94 -28.69
CA GLU A 205 20.69 -8.65 -29.10
C GLU A 205 20.45 -10.18 -29.17
N TYR A 206 19.66 -10.72 -28.24
CA TYR A 206 19.23 -12.11 -28.27
C TYR A 206 18.28 -12.39 -29.46
N LEU A 207 17.28 -11.53 -29.67
CA LEU A 207 16.34 -11.67 -30.78
C LEU A 207 17.01 -11.58 -32.14
N LYS A 208 18.00 -10.68 -32.29
CA LYS A 208 18.73 -10.50 -33.55
C LYS A 208 19.59 -11.72 -33.90
N SER A 209 20.20 -12.35 -32.90
CA SER A 209 21.08 -13.51 -33.08
C SER A 209 20.33 -14.81 -33.35
N HIS A 210 19.12 -14.98 -32.80
CA HIS A 210 18.37 -16.24 -32.88
C HIS A 210 17.15 -16.18 -33.82
N PHE A 211 16.58 -15.00 -34.03
CA PHE A 211 15.32 -14.80 -34.76
C PHE A 211 15.40 -13.71 -35.86
N HIS A 212 16.60 -13.13 -36.07
CA HIS A 212 16.84 -12.08 -37.08
C HIS A 212 15.86 -10.90 -37.01
N THR A 213 15.38 -10.58 -35.81
CA THR A 213 14.38 -9.54 -35.58
C THR A 213 14.75 -8.67 -34.38
N THR A 214 14.11 -7.52 -34.28
CA THR A 214 14.16 -6.65 -33.10
C THR A 214 12.77 -6.14 -32.76
N PHE A 215 12.51 -6.00 -31.48
CA PHE A 215 11.29 -5.43 -30.96
C PHE A 215 11.46 -3.95 -30.64
N ARG A 216 10.34 -3.25 -30.72
CA ARG A 216 10.14 -1.92 -30.13
C ARG A 216 8.97 -2.02 -29.16
N ILE A 217 8.89 -1.12 -28.19
CA ILE A 217 7.77 -1.05 -27.26
C ILE A 217 7.15 0.35 -27.29
N GLY A 218 5.85 0.40 -27.00
CA GLY A 218 5.17 1.62 -26.58
C GLY A 218 4.82 1.51 -25.10
N VAL A 219 5.09 2.57 -24.35
CA VAL A 219 4.80 2.66 -22.92
C VAL A 219 4.02 3.94 -22.64
N GLY A 220 2.83 3.78 -22.07
CA GLY A 220 1.98 4.89 -21.63
C GLY A 220 1.88 4.90 -20.11
N VAL A 221 2.12 6.05 -19.49
CA VAL A 221 1.99 6.20 -18.04
C VAL A 221 1.03 7.34 -17.69
N HIS A 222 0.08 7.05 -16.81
CA HIS A 222 -0.89 8.01 -16.34
C HIS A 222 -0.99 8.01 -14.82
N TYR A 223 -1.08 9.19 -14.21
CA TYR A 223 -1.37 9.33 -12.79
C TYR A 223 -2.80 9.83 -12.60
N GLY A 224 -3.60 9.13 -11.81
CA GLY A 224 -4.97 9.54 -11.54
C GLY A 224 -5.73 8.57 -10.63
N THR A 225 -6.96 8.95 -10.31
CA THR A 225 -7.83 8.23 -9.39
C THR A 225 -8.44 6.98 -10.04
N CYS A 226 -8.34 5.85 -9.35
CA CYS A 226 -9.05 4.62 -9.70
C CYS A 226 -9.54 3.89 -8.45
N ILE A 227 -10.36 2.87 -8.66
CA ILE A 227 -10.77 1.93 -7.61
C ILE A 227 -9.87 0.70 -7.68
N LEU A 228 -9.18 0.39 -6.59
CA LEU A 228 -8.41 -0.83 -6.40
C LEU A 228 -9.25 -1.86 -5.67
N GLY A 229 -9.35 -3.08 -6.18
CA GLY A 229 -10.11 -4.11 -5.47
C GLY A 229 -9.98 -5.49 -6.08
N GLN A 230 -10.53 -6.49 -5.40
CA GLN A 230 -10.62 -7.84 -5.96
C GLN A 230 -11.77 -7.90 -6.95
N LEU A 231 -11.49 -8.34 -8.17
CA LEU A 231 -12.45 -8.52 -9.26
C LEU A 231 -12.25 -9.90 -9.89
N GLY A 232 -13.34 -10.63 -10.09
CA GLY A 232 -13.33 -11.92 -10.76
C GLY A 232 -14.39 -12.88 -10.21
N HIS A 233 -14.42 -14.09 -10.75
CA HIS A 233 -15.17 -15.19 -10.15
C HIS A 233 -14.52 -15.55 -8.79
N PRO A 234 -15.26 -15.96 -7.74
CA PRO A 234 -14.68 -16.29 -6.44
C PRO A 234 -13.51 -17.31 -6.49
N ALA A 235 -13.58 -18.27 -7.41
CA ALA A 235 -12.50 -19.25 -7.64
C ALA A 235 -11.25 -18.69 -8.36
N ASN A 236 -11.31 -17.45 -8.87
CA ASN A 236 -10.21 -16.79 -9.58
C ASN A 236 -10.32 -15.26 -9.42
N MET A 237 -10.12 -14.79 -8.18
CA MET A 237 -10.12 -13.36 -7.84
C MET A 237 -8.78 -12.71 -8.20
N SER A 238 -8.85 -11.55 -8.88
CA SER A 238 -7.68 -10.75 -9.23
C SER A 238 -7.75 -9.38 -8.56
N TYR A 239 -6.68 -8.97 -7.86
CA TYR A 239 -6.59 -7.62 -7.33
C TYR A 239 -6.18 -6.67 -8.47
N THR A 240 -7.05 -5.74 -8.85
CA THR A 240 -6.88 -4.92 -10.05
C THR A 240 -7.37 -3.48 -9.88
N ALA A 241 -6.94 -2.61 -10.79
CA ALA A 241 -7.41 -1.23 -10.86
C ALA A 241 -8.57 -1.12 -11.87
N ILE A 242 -9.63 -0.40 -11.49
CA ILE A 242 -10.80 -0.14 -12.32
C ILE A 242 -11.06 1.36 -12.34
N GLY A 243 -11.34 1.89 -13.52
CA GLY A 243 -11.79 3.28 -13.65
C GLY A 243 -11.31 3.95 -14.91
N ASP A 244 -11.54 5.26 -14.94
CA ASP A 244 -11.25 6.08 -16.12
C ASP A 244 -9.75 6.17 -16.40
N SER A 245 -8.95 6.28 -15.33
CA SER A 245 -7.49 6.37 -15.39
C SER A 245 -6.84 5.15 -16.05
N VAL A 246 -7.39 3.94 -15.87
CA VAL A 246 -6.90 2.73 -16.54
C VAL A 246 -7.04 2.86 -18.06
N ASN A 247 -8.21 3.31 -18.50
CA ASN A 247 -8.49 3.52 -19.93
C ASN A 247 -7.64 4.64 -20.53
N ILE A 248 -7.40 5.72 -19.76
CA ILE A 248 -6.51 6.81 -20.19
C ILE A 248 -5.09 6.28 -20.38
N ALA A 249 -4.55 5.54 -19.41
CA ALA A 249 -3.19 4.98 -19.48
C ALA A 249 -2.98 4.10 -20.73
N SER A 250 -3.90 3.15 -20.98
CA SER A 250 -3.87 2.30 -22.19
C SER A 250 -3.94 3.12 -23.48
N ARG A 251 -4.78 4.17 -23.53
CA ARG A 251 -4.87 5.03 -24.72
C ARG A 251 -3.62 5.87 -24.92
N ILE A 252 -2.92 6.28 -23.87
CA ILE A 252 -1.64 7.00 -23.95
C ILE A 252 -0.58 6.09 -24.55
N GLU A 253 -0.50 4.84 -24.08
CA GLU A 253 0.39 3.82 -24.66
C GLU A 253 0.19 3.76 -26.18
N SER A 254 -1.05 3.64 -26.64
CA SER A 254 -1.33 3.49 -28.07
C SER A 254 -0.99 4.74 -28.90
N LYS A 255 -0.87 5.92 -28.26
CA LYS A 255 -0.46 7.17 -28.92
C LYS A 255 1.03 7.26 -29.15
N THR A 256 1.84 6.47 -28.45
CA THR A 256 3.31 6.46 -28.63
C THR A 256 3.67 6.09 -30.08
N LYS A 257 2.91 5.21 -30.75
CA LYS A 257 3.06 4.88 -32.18
C LYS A 257 2.96 6.10 -33.09
N LYS A 258 1.96 6.97 -32.89
CA LYS A 258 1.78 8.20 -33.68
C LYS A 258 2.79 9.28 -33.32
N ALA A 259 3.21 9.33 -32.06
CA ALA A 259 4.18 10.30 -31.56
C ALA A 259 5.62 9.97 -31.98
N GLY A 260 5.90 8.74 -32.41
CA GLY A 260 7.25 8.29 -32.75
C GLY A 260 8.18 8.36 -31.53
N THR A 261 7.68 7.94 -30.37
CA THR A 261 8.45 7.82 -29.13
C THR A 261 8.08 6.52 -28.45
N SER A 262 8.94 6.00 -27.59
CA SER A 262 8.72 4.78 -26.81
C SER A 262 7.89 5.05 -25.55
N VAL A 263 8.04 6.21 -24.92
CA VAL A 263 7.41 6.53 -23.64
C VAL A 263 6.64 7.85 -23.71
N LEU A 264 5.36 7.83 -23.33
CA LEU A 264 4.54 9.02 -23.14
C LEU A 264 3.92 9.03 -21.74
N ILE A 265 3.86 10.22 -21.15
CA ILE A 265 3.17 10.46 -19.88
C ILE A 265 2.02 11.46 -20.03
N SER A 266 0.97 11.31 -19.24
CA SER A 266 -0.12 12.29 -19.15
C SER A 266 0.32 13.61 -18.48
N GLU A 267 -0.41 14.69 -18.73
CA GLU A 267 -0.27 15.96 -18.01
C GLU A 267 -0.36 15.82 -16.48
N SER A 268 -1.33 15.05 -15.97
CA SER A 268 -1.47 14.83 -14.53
C SER A 268 -0.22 14.20 -13.89
N LEU A 269 0.45 13.30 -14.60
CA LEU A 269 1.72 12.70 -14.15
C LEU A 269 2.86 13.73 -14.25
N TYR A 270 2.95 14.45 -15.37
CA TYR A 270 3.99 15.46 -15.58
C TYR A 270 3.96 16.54 -14.49
N GLU A 271 2.79 17.02 -14.10
CA GLU A 271 2.65 18.03 -13.05
C GLU A 271 3.23 17.57 -11.70
N GLN A 272 3.18 16.26 -11.37
CA GLN A 272 3.77 15.74 -10.14
C GLN A 272 5.30 15.70 -10.16
N ILE A 273 5.92 15.70 -11.35
CA ILE A 273 7.36 15.44 -11.52
C ILE A 273 8.10 16.50 -12.33
N LYS A 274 7.44 17.60 -12.72
CA LYS A 274 8.01 18.62 -13.64
C LYS A 274 9.35 19.19 -13.19
N GLU A 275 9.57 19.31 -11.87
CA GLU A 275 10.83 19.77 -11.27
C GLU A 275 11.97 18.71 -11.33
N ARG A 276 11.62 17.47 -11.68
CA ARG A 276 12.50 16.29 -11.68
C ARG A 276 12.80 15.77 -13.06
N VAL A 277 12.31 16.40 -14.11
CA VAL A 277 12.45 15.87 -15.46
C VAL A 277 12.77 16.95 -16.46
N LEU A 278 13.56 16.59 -17.46
CA LEU A 278 13.69 17.40 -18.67
C LEU A 278 12.60 16.95 -19.66
N LYS A 279 11.60 17.81 -19.83
CA LYS A 279 10.54 17.63 -20.83
C LYS A 279 11.12 17.66 -22.24
N GLY A 280 10.70 16.70 -23.07
CA GLY A 280 10.93 16.67 -24.51
C GLY A 280 9.77 17.29 -25.28
N ARG A 281 9.27 16.57 -26.28
CA ARG A 281 8.13 17.01 -27.10
C ARG A 281 6.82 16.96 -26.30
N THR A 282 5.91 17.87 -26.63
CA THR A 282 4.53 17.88 -26.14
C THR A 282 3.60 17.51 -27.29
N PHE A 283 2.65 16.60 -27.04
CA PHE A 283 1.70 16.13 -28.02
C PHE A 283 0.28 16.42 -27.54
N SER A 284 -0.49 17.13 -28.35
CA SER A 284 -1.91 17.36 -28.10
C SER A 284 -2.73 16.33 -28.87
N THR A 285 -3.62 15.60 -28.19
CA THR A 285 -4.38 14.53 -28.86
C THR A 285 -5.75 14.29 -28.23
N GLN A 286 -6.71 13.89 -29.06
CA GLN A 286 -7.96 13.31 -28.59
C GLN A 286 -7.76 11.83 -28.28
N LEU A 287 -8.17 11.40 -27.10
CA LEU A 287 -8.20 9.98 -26.74
C LEU A 287 -9.53 9.38 -27.24
N LYS A 288 -9.48 8.25 -27.95
CA LYS A 288 -10.67 7.61 -28.54
C LYS A 288 -11.75 7.42 -27.46
N GLY A 289 -12.96 7.92 -27.64
CA GLY A 289 -14.02 7.81 -26.63
C GLY A 289 -13.79 8.68 -25.38
N LYS A 290 -13.05 9.78 -25.50
CA LYS A 290 -13.00 10.89 -24.55
C LYS A 290 -13.39 12.20 -25.22
N THR A 291 -14.05 13.06 -24.46
CA THR A 291 -14.31 14.45 -24.82
C THR A 291 -13.15 15.31 -24.36
N GLY A 292 -12.70 16.23 -25.21
CA GLY A 292 -11.60 17.15 -24.90
C GLY A 292 -10.25 16.74 -25.46
N GLU A 293 -9.30 17.66 -25.33
CA GLU A 293 -7.95 17.54 -25.84
C GLU A 293 -6.99 17.25 -24.67
N TYR A 294 -6.13 16.24 -24.85
CA TYR A 294 -5.22 15.78 -23.81
C TYR A 294 -3.79 16.08 -24.21
N LYS A 295 -3.02 16.67 -23.29
CA LYS A 295 -1.58 16.88 -23.46
C LYS A 295 -0.80 15.69 -22.93
N LEU A 296 0.07 15.18 -23.78
CA LEU A 296 1.00 14.10 -23.49
C LEU A 296 2.43 14.61 -23.62
N TYR A 297 3.32 14.11 -22.79
CA TYR A 297 4.71 14.56 -22.71
C TYR A 297 5.66 13.41 -22.95
N GLU A 298 6.65 13.65 -23.80
CA GLU A 298 7.86 12.85 -23.84
C GLU A 298 8.81 13.37 -22.77
N ILE A 299 9.48 12.46 -22.06
CA ILE A 299 10.52 12.80 -21.08
C ILE A 299 11.88 12.36 -21.60
N ARG A 300 12.81 13.31 -21.68
CA ARG A 300 14.18 13.06 -22.15
C ARG A 300 15.10 12.57 -21.03
N GLU A 301 14.97 13.16 -19.85
CA GLU A 301 15.87 12.92 -18.73
C GLU A 301 15.11 13.00 -17.41
N ILE A 302 15.51 12.16 -16.45
CA ILE A 302 15.07 12.26 -15.06
C ILE A 302 16.22 12.88 -14.26
N ARG A 303 16.03 14.12 -13.81
CA ARG A 303 16.99 14.87 -13.02
C ARG A 303 17.02 14.36 -11.58
N LYS A 304 18.22 14.27 -11.02
CA LYS A 304 18.38 14.26 -9.56
C LYS A 304 17.87 15.61 -9.04
N LYS A 305 17.06 15.61 -7.97
CA LYS A 305 16.57 16.87 -7.41
C LYS A 305 17.78 17.65 -6.93
N ALA A 306 17.83 18.95 -7.20
CA ALA A 306 18.53 19.83 -6.28
C ALA A 306 17.67 19.85 -5.00
N SER A 307 18.15 19.16 -3.96
CA SER A 307 17.54 18.98 -2.63
C SER A 307 16.11 18.40 -2.60
N VAL A 308 15.96 17.06 -2.61
CA VAL A 308 14.89 16.40 -1.82
C VAL A 308 15.40 16.35 -0.38
N ASN A 309 14.49 16.40 0.59
CA ASN A 309 14.77 15.91 1.93
C ASN A 309 15.37 14.49 1.82
N ALA A 310 16.67 14.36 2.10
CA ALA A 310 17.41 13.10 1.97
C ALA A 310 16.75 11.93 2.70
N TRP A 311 16.01 12.23 3.77
CA TRP A 311 15.24 11.27 4.53
C TRP A 311 14.14 10.58 3.73
N GLU A 312 13.47 11.30 2.84
CA GLU A 312 12.42 10.69 2.03
C GLU A 312 13.05 9.82 0.93
N GLU A 313 14.19 10.23 0.36
CA GLU A 313 14.91 9.35 -0.58
C GLU A 313 15.43 8.08 0.09
N ALA A 314 15.98 8.18 1.31
CA ALA A 314 16.41 7.04 2.11
C ALA A 314 15.22 6.13 2.45
N ARG A 315 14.08 6.70 2.85
CA ARG A 315 12.83 5.97 3.13
C ARG A 315 12.40 5.17 1.92
N ASN A 316 12.43 5.77 0.74
CA ASN A 316 12.07 5.10 -0.51
C ASN A 316 13.06 4.01 -0.92
N ALA A 317 14.35 4.21 -0.69
CA ALA A 317 15.34 3.15 -0.91
C ALA A 317 15.03 1.93 -0.03
N LEU A 318 14.69 2.17 1.25
CA LEU A 318 14.31 1.11 2.19
C LEU A 318 12.98 0.43 1.81
N ARG A 319 11.96 1.17 1.36
CA ARG A 319 10.68 0.59 0.90
C ARG A 319 10.83 -0.44 -0.21
N ARG A 320 11.88 -0.31 -1.04
CA ARG A 320 12.16 -1.25 -2.16
C ARG A 320 12.81 -2.54 -1.69
N ILE A 321 13.61 -2.53 -0.62
CA ILE A 321 14.31 -3.72 -0.13
C ILE A 321 13.51 -4.47 0.96
N ILE A 322 12.68 -3.75 1.72
CA ILE A 322 11.86 -4.32 2.79
C ILE A 322 10.60 -4.90 2.16
N LEU A 323 10.49 -6.22 2.09
CA LEU A 323 9.27 -6.90 1.62
C LEU A 323 8.25 -7.02 2.76
N VAL A 324 6.95 -6.97 2.44
CA VAL A 324 5.86 -7.09 3.43
C VAL A 324 6.00 -8.37 4.27
N ARG A 325 6.43 -9.48 3.63
CA ARG A 325 6.65 -10.76 4.31
C ARG A 325 7.83 -10.79 5.30
N GLU A 326 8.71 -9.80 5.23
CA GLU A 326 9.94 -9.68 6.03
C GLU A 326 9.86 -8.55 7.06
N THR A 327 8.76 -7.77 7.11
CA THR A 327 8.64 -6.60 8.01
C THR A 327 8.92 -6.94 9.47
N GLY A 328 8.50 -8.12 9.94
CA GLY A 328 8.81 -8.62 11.28
C GLY A 328 10.30 -8.83 11.53
N SER A 329 11.06 -9.40 10.58
CA SER A 329 12.51 -9.59 10.75
C SER A 329 13.27 -8.26 10.68
N TRP A 330 12.81 -7.32 9.84
CA TRP A 330 13.35 -5.96 9.80
C TRP A 330 13.14 -5.20 11.12
N LEU A 331 11.95 -5.29 11.71
CA LEU A 331 11.68 -4.66 13.01
C LEU A 331 12.47 -5.32 14.14
N LYS A 332 12.61 -6.65 14.12
CA LYS A 332 13.44 -7.40 15.06
C LYS A 332 14.93 -7.04 14.93
N LEU A 333 15.46 -6.89 13.71
CA LEU A 333 16.83 -6.41 13.47
C LEU A 333 17.10 -5.06 14.15
N VAL A 334 16.19 -4.10 13.98
CA VAL A 334 16.34 -2.78 14.61
C VAL A 334 16.29 -2.89 16.13
N TYR A 335 15.37 -3.68 16.70
CA TYR A 335 15.33 -3.91 18.14
C TYR A 335 16.65 -4.52 18.68
N HIS A 336 17.20 -5.51 17.99
CA HIS A 336 18.47 -6.16 18.35
C HIS A 336 19.63 -5.16 18.33
N LEU A 337 19.72 -4.30 17.31
CA LEU A 337 20.77 -3.29 17.19
C LEU A 337 20.53 -2.05 18.07
N SER A 338 19.29 -1.78 18.49
CA SER A 338 18.98 -0.80 19.52
C SER A 338 19.41 -1.25 20.92
N SER A 339 19.73 -2.53 21.10
CA SER A 339 20.02 -3.16 22.39
C SER A 339 21.54 -3.36 22.61
N LEU A 340 22.34 -2.38 22.15
CA LEU A 340 23.80 -2.41 22.21
C LEU A 340 24.35 -1.53 23.34
N PHE A 341 25.35 -2.07 24.04
CA PHE A 341 26.00 -1.48 25.20
C PHE A 341 27.52 -1.52 25.03
N ASN A 342 28.23 -0.63 25.72
CA ASN A 342 29.69 -0.68 25.81
C ASN A 342 30.17 -1.62 26.94
N GLU A 343 31.48 -1.80 27.07
CA GLU A 343 32.14 -2.58 28.14
C GLU A 343 31.75 -2.15 29.58
N LYS A 344 31.37 -0.88 29.77
CA LYS A 344 30.93 -0.31 31.05
C LYS A 344 29.43 -0.52 31.29
N ASN A 345 28.75 -1.25 30.40
CA ASN A 345 27.33 -1.51 30.44
C ASN A 345 26.50 -0.21 30.43
N GLU A 346 26.98 0.78 29.66
CA GLU A 346 26.28 2.00 29.28
C GLU A 346 25.59 1.77 27.93
N TRP A 347 24.35 2.23 27.80
CA TRP A 347 23.56 2.05 26.58
C TRP A 347 24.02 3.03 25.49
N ILE A 348 24.36 2.49 24.32
CA ILE A 348 24.77 3.26 23.14
C ILE A 348 23.70 3.16 22.03
N GLY A 349 23.01 2.02 21.95
CA GLY A 349 21.96 1.79 20.96
C GLY A 349 22.49 1.74 19.53
N LEU A 350 21.71 2.29 18.59
CA LEU A 350 22.00 2.18 17.15
C LEU A 350 23.32 2.82 16.74
N SER A 351 23.81 3.81 17.49
CA SER A 351 25.11 4.45 17.24
C SER A 351 26.28 3.47 17.28
N ALA A 352 26.17 2.35 18.00
CA ALA A 352 27.19 1.29 18.05
C ALA A 352 27.06 0.26 16.91
N ALA A 353 26.00 0.29 16.11
CA ALA A 353 25.67 -0.79 15.17
C ALA A 353 26.74 -1.02 14.09
N GLU A 354 27.44 0.04 13.67
CA GLU A 354 28.54 -0.04 12.70
C GLU A 354 29.77 -0.74 13.30
N SER A 355 30.01 -0.54 14.60
CA SER A 355 31.12 -1.14 15.35
C SER A 355 30.84 -2.57 15.82
N PHE A 356 29.59 -3.03 15.78
CA PHE A 356 29.20 -4.34 16.29
C PHE A 356 29.53 -5.48 15.32
N ARG A 357 30.73 -6.04 15.43
CA ARG A 357 31.28 -7.07 14.52
C ARG A 357 30.76 -8.48 14.78
N ASP A 358 30.25 -8.74 15.98
CA ASP A 358 29.85 -10.08 16.42
C ASP A 358 28.39 -10.40 16.12
N PHE A 359 27.66 -9.51 15.42
CA PHE A 359 26.24 -9.68 15.11
C PHE A 359 25.91 -11.08 14.57
N ALA A 360 26.64 -11.53 13.53
CA ALA A 360 26.40 -12.83 12.90
C ALA A 360 26.90 -14.04 13.70
N LYS A 361 27.65 -13.83 14.79
CA LYS A 361 28.17 -14.91 15.66
C LYS A 361 27.20 -15.27 16.78
N LEU A 362 26.29 -14.37 17.11
CA LEU A 362 25.32 -14.56 18.19
C LEU A 362 24.14 -15.42 17.72
N PRO A 363 23.82 -16.54 18.42
CA PRO A 363 22.70 -17.42 18.04
C PRO A 363 21.36 -16.71 17.91
N GLU A 364 21.09 -15.73 18.79
CA GLU A 364 19.86 -14.93 18.81
C GLU A 364 19.67 -14.05 17.56
N ASN A 365 20.74 -13.79 16.81
CA ASN A 365 20.73 -12.99 15.58
C ASN A 365 20.69 -13.86 14.31
N GLY A 366 20.65 -15.19 14.44
CA GLY A 366 20.82 -16.11 13.32
C GLY A 366 19.84 -15.90 12.16
N ASP A 367 18.57 -15.61 12.48
CA ASP A 367 17.51 -15.32 11.49
C ASP A 367 17.56 -13.90 10.90
N LEU A 368 18.49 -13.06 11.37
CA LEU A 368 18.60 -11.65 10.99
C LEU A 368 19.86 -11.33 10.18
N VAL A 369 20.78 -12.30 10.04
CA VAL A 369 22.08 -12.10 9.37
C VAL A 369 21.91 -11.59 7.94
N GLN A 370 20.94 -12.14 7.21
CA GLN A 370 20.64 -11.69 5.84
C GLN A 370 20.16 -10.22 5.83
N ASN A 371 19.20 -9.86 6.68
CA ASN A 371 18.72 -8.49 6.80
C ASN A 371 19.85 -7.52 7.18
N TYR A 372 20.76 -7.93 8.08
CA TYR A 372 21.91 -7.12 8.52
C TYR A 372 22.86 -6.78 7.37
N TYR A 373 23.21 -7.74 6.51
CA TYR A 373 24.06 -7.46 5.36
C TYR A 373 23.31 -6.68 4.27
N GLN A 374 22.05 -7.01 4.03
CA GLN A 374 21.22 -6.32 3.04
C GLN A 374 21.07 -4.83 3.35
N ILE A 375 20.90 -4.45 4.61
CA ILE A 375 20.79 -3.03 4.97
C ILE A 375 22.11 -2.27 4.82
N LYS A 376 23.25 -2.92 5.09
CA LYS A 376 24.58 -2.33 4.89
C LYS A 376 24.82 -2.02 3.42
N GLU A 377 24.60 -3.00 2.54
CA GLU A 377 24.71 -2.82 1.09
C GLU A 377 23.74 -1.75 0.58
N ALA A 378 22.52 -1.73 1.11
CA ALA A 378 21.52 -0.72 0.74
C ALA A 378 21.92 0.70 1.16
N LYS A 379 22.53 0.88 2.33
CA LYS A 379 23.07 2.17 2.79
C LYS A 379 24.18 2.64 1.86
N GLU A 380 25.16 1.78 1.57
CA GLU A 380 26.28 2.10 0.68
C GLU A 380 25.78 2.52 -0.70
N THR A 381 24.90 1.71 -1.30
CA THR A 381 24.26 2.00 -2.59
C THR A 381 23.48 3.32 -2.56
N PHE A 382 22.78 3.62 -1.45
CA PHE A 382 22.05 4.86 -1.29
C PHE A 382 23.00 6.06 -1.25
N VAL A 383 24.07 6.00 -0.45
CA VAL A 383 25.06 7.09 -0.32
C VAL A 383 25.76 7.33 -1.66
N GLU A 384 26.18 6.28 -2.37
CA GLU A 384 26.81 6.40 -3.69
C GLU A 384 25.89 7.05 -4.72
N ARG A 385 24.61 6.66 -4.75
CA ARG A 385 23.65 7.17 -5.75
C ARG A 385 23.15 8.57 -5.44
N SER A 386 22.84 8.85 -4.17
CA SER A 386 22.25 10.11 -3.74
C SER A 386 23.31 11.19 -3.48
N GLN A 387 24.55 10.80 -3.19
CA GLN A 387 25.60 11.68 -2.67
C GLN A 387 25.20 12.40 -1.37
N VAL A 388 24.22 11.86 -0.64
CA VAL A 388 23.80 12.37 0.68
C VAL A 388 24.43 11.51 1.77
N PRO A 389 25.21 12.10 2.70
CA PRO A 389 25.68 11.38 3.86
C PRO A 389 24.51 11.05 4.80
N ILE A 390 24.42 9.79 5.23
CA ILE A 390 23.54 9.33 6.31
C ILE A 390 24.29 8.31 7.17
N SER A 391 24.14 8.38 8.49
CA SER A 391 24.72 7.40 9.40
C SER A 391 24.00 6.06 9.29
N PHE A 392 24.68 4.97 9.67
CA PHE A 392 24.05 3.66 9.72
C PHE A 392 22.95 3.63 10.77
N ALA A 393 23.20 4.29 11.91
CA ALA A 393 22.23 4.44 12.98
C ALA A 393 20.91 5.09 12.50
N ASP A 394 21.00 6.21 11.76
CA ASP A 394 19.82 6.88 11.19
C ASP A 394 19.13 6.01 10.12
N PHE A 395 19.90 5.31 9.28
CA PHE A 395 19.35 4.42 8.25
C PHE A 395 18.63 3.19 8.85
N LEU A 396 19.16 2.63 9.95
CA LEU A 396 18.53 1.56 10.73
C LEU A 396 17.23 2.01 11.40
N ALA A 397 17.24 3.16 12.07
CA ALA A 397 16.04 3.73 12.69
C ALA A 397 14.93 3.95 11.66
N LEU A 398 15.30 4.37 10.44
CA LEU A 398 14.37 4.53 9.33
C LEU A 398 13.85 3.19 8.79
N ALA A 399 14.68 2.14 8.75
CA ALA A 399 14.30 0.83 8.25
C ALA A 399 13.16 0.21 9.06
N GLY A 400 13.23 0.24 10.39
CA GLY A 400 12.14 -0.28 11.23
C GLY A 400 10.87 0.56 11.12
N ALA A 401 10.98 1.89 10.96
CA ALA A 401 9.83 2.76 10.72
C ALA A 401 9.15 2.45 9.37
N VAL A 402 9.94 2.15 8.34
CA VAL A 402 9.41 1.68 7.04
C VAL A 402 8.77 0.31 7.17
N ALA A 403 9.33 -0.61 7.95
CA ALA A 403 8.75 -1.93 8.17
C ALA A 403 7.37 -1.87 8.83
N ILE A 404 7.20 -0.99 9.84
CA ILE A 404 5.90 -0.73 10.50
C ILE A 404 4.90 -0.13 9.50
N GLU A 405 5.33 0.87 8.72
CA GLU A 405 4.48 1.50 7.72
C GLU A 405 4.02 0.50 6.64
N LYS A 406 4.93 -0.35 6.14
CA LYS A 406 4.61 -1.37 5.12
C LYS A 406 3.70 -2.49 5.63
N SER A 407 3.61 -2.66 6.94
CA SER A 407 2.71 -3.63 7.57
C SER A 407 1.38 -3.00 7.99
N GLY A 408 1.06 -1.79 7.57
CA GLY A 408 -0.22 -1.13 7.89
C GLY A 408 -0.23 -0.36 9.22
N GLY A 409 0.91 -0.30 9.91
CA GLY A 409 1.08 0.47 11.14
C GLY A 409 1.26 1.98 10.91
N PRO A 410 1.45 2.76 11.98
CA PRO A 410 1.55 4.21 11.89
C PRO A 410 2.83 4.67 11.18
N ARG A 411 2.75 5.76 10.42
CA ARG A 411 3.94 6.40 9.83
C ARG A 411 4.76 7.10 10.92
N ILE A 412 5.94 6.57 11.20
CA ILE A 412 6.85 7.14 12.20
C ILE A 412 7.83 8.13 11.53
N ALA A 413 7.78 9.39 11.97
CA ALA A 413 8.81 10.38 11.64
C ALA A 413 10.03 10.19 12.56
N ILE A 414 11.20 9.99 11.96
CA ILE A 414 12.49 9.80 12.61
C ILE A 414 13.24 11.14 12.61
N GLU A 415 13.75 11.52 13.78
CA GLU A 415 14.62 12.69 13.93
C GLU A 415 16.03 12.33 13.49
N SER A 416 16.69 13.19 12.72
CA SER A 416 18.05 12.96 12.25
C SER A 416 19.10 13.35 13.29
N GLY A 417 20.28 12.75 13.21
CA GLY A 417 21.45 13.24 13.96
C GLY A 417 22.21 12.17 14.74
N ARG A 418 21.82 10.90 14.62
CA ARG A 418 22.59 9.80 15.19
C ARG A 418 23.93 9.72 14.48
N LYS A 419 24.98 9.44 15.25
CA LYS A 419 26.34 9.33 14.74
C LYS A 419 26.78 7.88 14.88
N ASP A 420 27.45 7.37 13.85
CA ASP A 420 28.11 6.07 13.94
C ASP A 420 29.32 6.25 14.86
N GLU A 421 29.30 5.60 16.03
CA GLU A 421 30.36 5.67 17.02
C GLU A 421 31.33 4.51 16.86
N LEU A 422 32.64 4.82 16.87
CA LEU A 422 33.70 3.83 16.84
C LEU A 422 33.96 3.33 18.27
N ILE A 423 33.48 2.13 18.59
CA ILE A 423 33.56 1.55 19.93
C ILE A 423 34.34 0.25 19.86
N ASN A 424 35.33 0.09 20.75
CA ASN A 424 36.23 -1.06 20.75
C ASN A 424 35.51 -2.36 21.13
N GLU A 425 34.70 -2.31 22.18
CA GLU A 425 33.94 -3.47 22.68
C GLU A 425 32.46 -3.12 22.78
N VAL A 426 31.64 -3.84 22.02
CA VAL A 426 30.19 -3.67 21.96
C VAL A 426 29.54 -5.00 22.33
N VAL A 427 28.63 -4.96 23.30
CA VAL A 427 27.89 -6.13 23.80
C VAL A 427 26.40 -5.93 23.51
N GLN A 428 25.72 -6.99 23.10
CA GLN A 428 24.28 -7.01 22.94
C GLN A 428 23.61 -7.56 24.20
N ILE A 429 22.63 -6.83 24.73
CA ILE A 429 21.84 -7.27 25.90
C ILE A 429 20.37 -7.10 25.54
N LEU A 430 19.62 -8.19 25.40
CA LEU A 430 18.21 -8.17 24.95
C LEU A 430 17.24 -8.28 26.14
N PRO A 431 16.57 -7.19 26.58
CA PRO A 431 15.57 -7.27 27.64
C PRO A 431 14.49 -8.33 27.40
N LEU A 432 13.97 -8.45 26.17
CA LEU A 432 12.91 -9.41 25.86
C LEU A 432 13.38 -10.88 25.89
N GLY A 433 14.69 -11.13 25.94
CA GLY A 433 15.26 -12.47 26.14
C GLY A 433 15.36 -12.88 27.62
N MET A 434 15.11 -11.96 28.56
CA MET A 434 15.20 -12.23 30.00
C MET A 434 13.92 -12.88 30.54
N GLN A 435 14.04 -13.65 31.62
CA GLN A 435 12.95 -14.48 32.13
C GLN A 435 11.91 -13.71 32.94
N THR A 436 12.29 -12.63 33.63
CA THR A 436 11.42 -11.91 34.57
C THR A 436 11.46 -10.39 34.37
N GLN A 437 10.35 -9.70 34.67
CA GLN A 437 10.32 -8.23 34.64
C GLN A 437 11.35 -7.60 35.58
N LYS A 438 11.68 -8.27 36.68
CA LYS A 438 12.69 -7.81 37.66
C LYS A 438 14.08 -7.73 37.04
N ASP A 439 14.41 -8.63 36.12
CA ASP A 439 15.70 -8.65 35.41
C ASP A 439 15.70 -7.67 34.23
N GLN A 440 14.55 -7.48 33.60
CA GLN A 440 14.36 -6.61 32.43
C GLN A 440 14.45 -5.13 32.79
N LEU A 441 13.77 -4.73 33.85
CA LEU A 441 13.58 -3.31 34.17
C LEU A 441 14.90 -2.55 34.40
N PRO A 442 15.92 -3.10 35.10
CA PRO A 442 17.22 -2.44 35.20
C PRO A 442 17.91 -2.20 33.85
N CYS A 443 17.76 -3.13 32.90
CA CYS A 443 18.32 -2.97 31.55
C CYS A 443 17.55 -1.90 30.76
N LEU A 444 16.21 -1.95 30.79
CA LEU A 444 15.36 -0.96 30.14
C LEU A 444 15.59 0.46 30.68
N GLN A 445 15.79 0.61 32.00
CA GLN A 445 16.10 1.91 32.60
C GLN A 445 17.39 2.52 32.04
N LYS A 446 18.41 1.71 31.77
CA LYS A 446 19.63 2.18 31.08
C LYS A 446 19.35 2.65 29.66
N MET A 447 18.40 2.00 28.99
CA MET A 447 17.88 2.40 27.68
C MET A 447 16.91 3.58 27.74
N LYS A 448 16.69 4.16 28.93
CA LYS A 448 15.68 5.22 29.19
C LYS A 448 14.25 4.78 28.87
N LEU A 449 13.96 3.50 29.04
CA LEU A 449 12.67 2.86 28.83
C LEU A 449 12.05 2.43 30.17
N GLY A 450 10.73 2.53 30.26
CA GLY A 450 9.95 2.13 31.44
C GLY A 450 9.07 0.89 31.21
N VAL A 451 8.25 0.58 32.21
CA VAL A 451 7.28 -0.54 32.18
C VAL A 451 6.30 -0.40 31.01
N ARG A 452 5.82 0.80 30.72
CA ARG A 452 4.96 1.06 29.55
C ARG A 452 5.65 0.74 28.23
N ASP A 453 6.93 1.12 28.11
CA ASP A 453 7.70 0.86 26.90
C ASP A 453 7.95 -0.64 26.71
N LEU A 454 8.12 -1.41 27.80
CA LEU A 454 8.19 -2.89 27.74
C LEU A 454 6.92 -3.50 27.12
N VAL A 455 5.73 -3.06 27.57
CA VAL A 455 4.45 -3.53 27.03
C VAL A 455 4.35 -3.21 25.53
N LEU A 456 4.70 -1.99 25.14
CA LEU A 456 4.63 -1.53 23.75
C LEU A 456 5.61 -2.26 22.83
N ILE A 457 6.87 -2.44 23.23
CA ILE A 457 7.87 -3.19 22.44
C ILE A 457 7.43 -4.65 22.32
N SER A 458 6.83 -5.23 23.36
CA SER A 458 6.26 -6.58 23.27
C SER A 458 5.11 -6.64 22.25
N GLY A 459 4.31 -5.57 22.14
CA GLY A 459 3.28 -5.37 21.12
C GLY A 459 3.77 -5.48 19.67
N ALA A 460 5.05 -5.19 19.40
CA ALA A 460 5.63 -5.34 18.06
C ALA A 460 5.59 -6.78 17.54
N ARG A 461 5.43 -7.77 18.43
CA ARG A 461 5.28 -9.19 18.08
C ARG A 461 3.92 -9.53 17.46
N THR A 462 3.08 -8.53 17.24
CA THR A 462 1.89 -8.67 16.39
C THR A 462 2.26 -9.06 14.95
N ILE A 463 3.46 -8.65 14.49
CA ILE A 463 4.05 -9.05 13.21
C ILE A 463 5.26 -9.96 13.39
N GLY A 464 5.53 -10.78 12.38
CA GLY A 464 6.68 -11.68 12.33
C GLY A 464 6.42 -13.07 12.90
N TRP A 465 7.53 -13.82 13.04
CA TRP A 465 7.53 -15.26 13.26
C TRP A 465 8.47 -15.61 14.42
N LEU A 466 8.10 -16.64 15.19
CA LEU A 466 8.95 -17.31 16.14
C LEU A 466 9.25 -18.71 15.62
N GLY A 467 10.42 -18.88 15.00
CA GLY A 467 10.69 -20.08 14.20
C GLY A 467 9.75 -20.13 13.00
N ASN A 468 8.94 -21.19 12.89
CA ASN A 468 7.98 -21.39 11.80
C ASN A 468 6.53 -21.04 12.19
N GLU A 469 6.31 -20.50 13.38
CA GLU A 469 4.97 -20.21 13.90
C GLU A 469 4.79 -18.70 14.14
N SER A 470 3.58 -18.19 13.88
CA SER A 470 3.21 -16.80 14.16
C SER A 470 2.33 -16.72 15.40
N LEU A 471 2.54 -15.69 16.21
CA LEU A 471 1.71 -15.46 17.40
C LEU A 471 0.29 -15.00 17.05
N THR A 472 0.15 -14.25 15.96
CA THR A 472 -1.12 -13.72 15.45
C THR A 472 -1.56 -14.47 14.20
N SER A 473 -2.85 -14.36 13.87
CA SER A 473 -3.42 -14.94 12.64
C SER A 473 -2.97 -14.24 11.36
N ASN A 474 -2.52 -12.99 11.45
CA ASN A 474 -1.97 -12.23 10.34
C ASN A 474 -0.61 -11.61 10.72
N PRO A 475 0.50 -12.36 10.59
CA PRO A 475 1.83 -11.92 10.99
C PRO A 475 2.44 -10.82 10.10
N TYR A 476 1.68 -10.32 9.12
CA TYR A 476 2.11 -9.27 8.20
C TYR A 476 1.45 -7.92 8.49
N ASN A 477 0.46 -7.88 9.38
CA ASN A 477 -0.31 -6.69 9.72
C ASN A 477 0.07 -6.16 11.10
N PHE A 478 0.53 -4.92 11.17
CA PHE A 478 0.86 -4.25 12.42
C PHE A 478 -0.42 -3.67 13.03
N ASP A 479 -1.02 -4.40 13.95
CA ASP A 479 -2.26 -4.07 14.65
C ASP A 479 -2.17 -4.42 16.16
N ASN A 480 -3.28 -4.33 16.89
CA ASN A 480 -3.31 -4.67 18.32
C ASN A 480 -3.60 -6.17 18.61
N SER A 481 -3.53 -7.06 17.59
CA SER A 481 -3.85 -8.49 17.73
C SER A 481 -3.00 -9.20 18.78
N TYR A 482 -1.74 -8.79 18.95
CA TYR A 482 -0.87 -9.29 20.02
C TYR A 482 -1.56 -9.26 21.40
N PHE A 483 -2.20 -8.14 21.75
CA PHE A 483 -2.83 -7.96 23.06
C PHE A 483 -4.10 -8.81 23.19
N HIS A 484 -4.87 -8.97 22.11
CA HIS A 484 -6.00 -9.90 22.08
C HIS A 484 -5.57 -11.35 22.29
N VAL A 485 -4.47 -11.76 21.64
CA VAL A 485 -3.89 -13.10 21.80
C VAL A 485 -3.43 -13.32 23.24
N LEU A 486 -2.72 -12.36 23.84
CA LEU A 486 -2.31 -12.44 25.25
C LEU A 486 -3.50 -12.66 26.19
N LEU A 487 -4.56 -11.86 26.04
CA LEU A 487 -5.73 -11.93 26.91
C LEU A 487 -6.54 -13.23 26.71
N LYS A 488 -6.58 -13.75 25.48
CA LYS A 488 -7.32 -14.98 25.13
C LYS A 488 -6.55 -16.25 25.49
N ALA A 489 -5.24 -16.28 25.25
CA ALA A 489 -4.39 -17.46 25.49
C ALA A 489 -4.15 -17.72 26.98
N GLY A 490 -4.17 -16.67 27.81
CA GLY A 490 -3.81 -16.78 29.22
C GLY A 490 -2.35 -17.19 29.41
N LEU A 491 -1.96 -17.62 30.62
CA LEU A 491 -0.56 -17.96 30.94
C LEU A 491 -0.02 -19.21 30.22
N GLU A 492 -0.89 -20.03 29.62
CA GLU A 492 -0.54 -21.34 29.06
C GLU A 492 -0.46 -21.35 27.52
N GLY A 493 -0.52 -20.18 26.86
CA GLY A 493 -0.38 -20.10 25.40
C GLY A 493 0.93 -20.72 24.90
N PRO A 494 0.91 -21.61 23.88
CA PRO A 494 2.09 -22.37 23.45
C PRO A 494 3.17 -21.49 22.78
N LEU A 495 2.76 -20.37 22.18
CA LEU A 495 3.64 -19.41 21.50
C LEU A 495 4.08 -18.24 22.38
N LEU A 496 3.66 -18.24 23.64
CA LEU A 496 4.05 -17.21 24.59
C LEU A 496 5.47 -17.48 25.08
N ILE A 497 6.31 -16.46 25.03
CA ILE A 497 7.64 -16.49 25.65
C ILE A 497 7.52 -16.08 27.14
N PRO A 498 8.54 -16.31 27.98
CA PRO A 498 8.51 -15.92 29.39
C PRO A 498 8.07 -14.47 29.62
N ASN A 499 8.59 -13.54 28.82
CA ASN A 499 8.20 -12.13 28.85
C ASN A 499 6.69 -11.89 28.70
N ASP A 500 6.04 -12.54 27.73
CA ASP A 500 4.59 -12.39 27.50
C ASP A 500 3.76 -12.79 28.72
N ARG A 501 4.17 -13.89 29.36
CA ARG A 501 3.49 -14.42 30.55
C ARG A 501 3.65 -13.46 31.72
N GLU A 502 4.82 -12.86 31.87
CA GLU A 502 5.07 -11.89 32.94
C GLU A 502 4.21 -10.63 32.79
N LEU A 503 3.95 -10.16 31.57
CA LEU A 503 3.02 -9.03 31.33
C LEU A 503 1.62 -9.28 31.89
N LEU A 504 1.17 -10.54 31.91
CA LEU A 504 -0.15 -10.93 32.43
C LEU A 504 -0.17 -11.13 33.95
N LYS A 505 0.99 -11.35 34.59
CA LYS A 505 1.08 -11.57 36.05
C LYS A 505 1.11 -10.28 36.85
N ASN A 506 1.63 -9.19 36.28
CA ASN A 506 1.70 -7.90 36.93
C ASN A 506 0.44 -7.08 36.61
N ASP A 507 -0.27 -6.62 37.64
CA ASP A 507 -1.54 -5.90 37.51
C ASP A 507 -1.39 -4.59 36.70
N GLU A 508 -0.27 -3.88 36.86
CA GLU A 508 0.01 -2.64 36.13
C GLU A 508 0.18 -2.91 34.63
N THR A 509 1.01 -3.89 34.26
CA THR A 509 1.21 -4.25 32.85
C THR A 509 -0.05 -4.87 32.24
N ARG A 510 -0.82 -5.64 33.03
CA ARG A 510 -2.08 -6.24 32.58
C ARG A 510 -3.13 -5.18 32.28
N ALA A 511 -3.21 -4.12 33.08
CA ALA A 511 -4.08 -2.98 32.80
C ALA A 511 -3.70 -2.30 31.47
N MET A 512 -2.41 -2.09 31.20
CA MET A 512 -1.95 -1.55 29.92
C MET A 512 -2.25 -2.48 28.73
N VAL A 513 -2.10 -3.79 28.90
CA VAL A 513 -2.46 -4.78 27.87
C VAL A 513 -3.94 -4.70 27.52
N LEU A 514 -4.82 -4.51 28.51
CA LEU A 514 -6.26 -4.32 28.28
C LEU A 514 -6.54 -3.02 27.51
N ASP A 515 -5.91 -1.91 27.91
CA ASP A 515 -6.07 -0.62 27.24
C ASP A 515 -5.72 -0.71 25.75
N TYR A 516 -4.58 -1.31 25.40
CA TYR A 516 -4.15 -1.44 24.01
C TYR A 516 -4.96 -2.48 23.21
N ALA A 517 -5.51 -3.50 23.87
CA ALA A 517 -6.46 -4.41 23.23
C ALA A 517 -7.80 -3.72 22.90
N LEU A 518 -8.22 -2.72 23.69
CA LEU A 518 -9.47 -1.99 23.45
C LEU A 518 -9.32 -0.84 22.45
N ASP A 519 -8.13 -0.25 22.34
CA ASP A 519 -7.89 0.91 21.51
C ASP A 519 -6.58 0.79 20.70
N GLN A 520 -6.72 0.41 19.44
CA GLN A 520 -5.59 0.31 18.50
C GLN A 520 -4.97 1.68 18.19
N SER A 521 -5.76 2.75 18.16
CA SER A 521 -5.24 4.10 17.90
C SER A 521 -4.33 4.54 19.04
N LYS A 522 -4.74 4.30 20.29
CA LYS A 522 -3.90 4.51 21.47
C LYS A 522 -2.61 3.69 21.42
N PHE A 523 -2.70 2.39 21.05
CA PHE A 523 -1.51 1.55 20.85
C PHE A 523 -0.54 2.18 19.83
N PHE A 524 -1.04 2.61 18.68
CA PHE A 524 -0.21 3.21 17.64
C PHE A 524 0.46 4.51 18.09
N GLU A 525 -0.28 5.41 18.72
CA GLU A 525 0.24 6.69 19.22
C GLU A 525 1.35 6.48 20.27
N ASP A 526 1.10 5.61 21.25
CA ASP A 526 2.07 5.33 22.30
C ASP A 526 3.29 4.55 21.75
N PHE A 527 3.08 3.62 20.82
CA PHE A 527 4.16 2.87 20.18
C PHE A 527 5.11 3.79 19.40
N VAL A 528 4.60 4.82 18.70
CA VAL A 528 5.43 5.82 18.01
C VAL A 528 6.41 6.50 18.98
N SER A 529 5.95 6.85 20.18
CA SER A 529 6.79 7.43 21.22
C SER A 529 7.87 6.46 21.68
N THR A 530 7.50 5.22 21.98
CA THR A 530 8.43 4.17 22.42
C THR A 530 9.46 3.81 21.35
N TYR A 531 9.05 3.70 20.09
CA TYR A 531 9.96 3.43 18.98
C TYR A 531 11.01 4.54 18.86
N ARG A 532 10.63 5.81 18.99
CA ARG A 532 11.57 6.93 18.96
C ARG A 532 12.56 6.89 20.11
N LYS A 533 12.14 6.51 21.33
CA LYS A 533 13.06 6.34 22.47
C LYS A 533 14.02 5.17 22.25
N LEU A 534 13.50 4.02 21.81
CA LEU A 534 14.29 2.80 21.57
C LEU A 534 15.35 3.00 20.50
N THR A 535 15.00 3.81 19.49
CA THR A 535 15.92 4.14 18.40
C THR A 535 16.66 5.44 18.64
N ALA A 536 16.56 6.12 19.79
CA ALA A 536 17.11 7.47 19.99
C ALA A 536 18.62 7.60 19.73
#